data_AF-A0A645BWC6-F1
#
_entry.id   AF-A0A645BWC6-F1
#
_cell.length_a   1.000
_cell.length_b   1.000
_cell.length_c   1.000
_cell.angle_alpha   90.00
_cell.angle_beta   90.00
_cell.angle_gamma   90.00
#
_symmetry.space_group_name_H-M   'P 1'
#
loop_
_entity.id
_entity.type
_entity.pdbx_description
1 polymer ?
#
loop_
_entity_poly.entity_id
_entity_poly.type
_entity_poly.pdbx_seq_one_letter_code
_entity_poly.pdbx_strand_id
1 'polypeptide(L)'
;MLINRIKEATDENKGISLSLYHFTNFGASPEIVIYKLPSTIFRFYSTCQSPTLKVDWQPFLLAHYKNSKFKGAKYIATNLNYEITKKDETEQIVFDDFKLWRNIVLENLLNAKTLLRLFVKWGATHKFNFAIIEIYQKNVQNMKQETLNKIKELALFLTNTDEDAIKKSIKALDGYKSAYELRRFFLKNVVAKNYKDGAKETIITMEELVYYLFPDDITWRDIRDILLFAIYQELHAKNIHVETELSSIETEEADINEN
;
A
#
# COMPACT_ATOMS: atom_id res chain seq x y z
N MET A 1 30.40 -26.16 -3.72
CA MET A 1 29.64 -25.15 -4.48
C MET A 1 28.17 -25.31 -4.09
N LEU A 2 27.72 -24.60 -3.05
CA LEU A 2 26.34 -24.71 -2.54
C LEU A 2 25.48 -23.73 -3.33
N ILE A 3 24.67 -24.28 -4.24
CA ILE A 3 23.63 -23.53 -4.95
C ILE A 3 22.51 -23.29 -3.95
N ASN A 4 22.38 -22.03 -3.49
CA ASN A 4 21.20 -21.56 -2.77
C ASN A 4 19.98 -21.67 -3.70
N ARG A 5 19.26 -22.79 -3.63
CA ARG A 5 17.90 -22.85 -4.14
C ARG A 5 17.02 -22.13 -3.12
N ILE A 6 16.65 -20.89 -3.45
CA ILE A 6 15.52 -20.22 -2.80
C ILE A 6 14.33 -21.18 -2.95
N LYS A 7 13.83 -21.72 -1.84
CA LYS A 7 12.55 -22.43 -1.84
C LYS A 7 11.49 -21.37 -2.16
N GLU A 8 11.02 -21.36 -3.40
CA GLU A 8 9.76 -20.70 -3.75
C GLU A 8 8.67 -21.26 -2.82
N ALA A 9 7.81 -20.39 -2.29
CA ALA A 9 6.71 -20.77 -1.44
C ALA A 9 5.87 -21.84 -2.15
N THR A 10 5.78 -23.04 -1.57
CA THR A 10 4.94 -24.11 -2.10
C THR A 10 3.49 -23.64 -2.14
N ASP A 11 2.81 -23.94 -3.25
CA ASP A 11 1.46 -23.48 -3.62
C ASP A 11 0.33 -24.09 -2.75
N GLU A 12 0.62 -24.44 -1.49
CA GLU A 12 -0.23 -25.21 -0.59
C GLU A 12 -1.55 -24.49 -0.23
N ASN A 13 -1.58 -23.15 -0.34
CA ASN A 13 -2.74 -22.33 0.01
C ASN A 13 -3.57 -21.87 -1.20
N LYS A 14 -3.27 -22.32 -2.42
CA LYS A 14 -4.02 -21.90 -3.61
C LYS A 14 -5.43 -22.46 -3.59
N GLY A 15 -6.41 -21.56 -3.70
CA GLY A 15 -7.83 -21.93 -3.65
C GLY A 15 -8.38 -22.17 -2.24
N ILE A 16 -7.56 -22.07 -1.18
CA ILE A 16 -8.01 -22.23 0.20
C ILE A 16 -8.63 -20.92 0.70
N SER A 17 -9.91 -20.96 1.06
CA SER A 17 -10.61 -19.87 1.75
C SER A 17 -10.85 -20.22 3.22
N LEU A 18 -10.83 -19.23 4.12
CA LEU A 18 -11.18 -19.42 5.52
C LEU A 18 -12.61 -18.92 5.76
N SER A 19 -13.47 -19.73 6.36
CA SER A 19 -14.80 -19.31 6.84
C SER A 19 -14.87 -19.51 8.35
N LEU A 20 -15.15 -18.44 9.08
CA LEU A 20 -15.36 -18.47 10.53
C LEU A 20 -16.85 -18.26 10.81
N TYR A 21 -17.40 -19.14 11.64
CA TYR A 21 -18.78 -19.07 12.09
C TYR A 21 -18.78 -18.62 13.55
N HIS A 22 -19.36 -17.46 13.81
CA HIS A 22 -19.50 -16.91 15.14
C HIS A 22 -20.99 -16.94 15.54
N PHE A 23 -21.29 -17.77 16.53
CA PHE A 23 -22.64 -17.92 17.08
C PHE A 23 -22.76 -17.06 18.34
N THR A 24 -23.66 -16.08 18.33
CA THR A 24 -23.97 -15.28 19.52
C THR A 24 -25.27 -15.77 20.16
N ASN A 25 -25.19 -16.25 21.41
CA ASN A 25 -26.32 -16.77 22.17
C ASN A 25 -26.87 -15.74 23.17
N PHE A 26 -27.26 -14.54 22.69
CA PHE A 26 -28.01 -13.60 23.54
C PHE A 26 -29.52 -13.90 23.44
N GLY A 27 -30.00 -14.87 24.23
CA GLY A 27 -31.43 -15.13 24.42
C GLY A 27 -32.10 -16.00 23.35
N ALA A 28 -33.37 -15.70 23.01
CA ALA A 28 -34.23 -16.55 22.18
C ALA A 28 -34.04 -16.40 20.65
N SER A 29 -33.11 -15.55 20.22
CA SER A 29 -32.84 -15.28 18.80
C SER A 29 -31.35 -15.45 18.51
N PRO A 30 -30.86 -16.68 18.26
CA PRO A 30 -29.47 -16.90 17.92
C PRO A 30 -29.12 -16.19 16.61
N GLU A 31 -28.06 -15.39 16.63
CA GLU A 31 -27.53 -14.73 15.44
C GLU A 31 -26.24 -15.46 15.01
N ILE A 32 -26.15 -15.77 13.72
CA ILE A 32 -24.96 -16.39 13.12
C ILE A 32 -24.28 -15.33 12.28
N VAL A 33 -23.08 -14.93 12.68
CA VAL A 33 -22.21 -14.08 11.88
C VAL A 33 -21.18 -14.95 11.17
N ILE A 34 -21.17 -14.90 9.85
CA ILE A 34 -20.24 -15.67 9.01
C ILE A 34 -19.19 -14.71 8.45
N TYR A 35 -17.94 -14.89 8.85
CA TYR A 35 -16.80 -14.20 8.27
C TYR A 35 -16.17 -15.07 7.20
N LYS A 36 -16.02 -14.56 5.97
CA LYS A 36 -15.32 -15.25 4.88
C LYS A 36 -14.08 -14.48 4.48
N LEU A 37 -12.95 -15.15 4.49
CA LEU A 37 -11.69 -14.65 3.95
C LEU A 37 -11.47 -15.30 2.58
N PRO A 38 -11.54 -14.53 1.48
CA PRO A 38 -11.29 -15.05 0.14
C PRO A 38 -9.90 -15.68 0.03
N SER A 39 -9.76 -16.68 -0.84
CA SER A 39 -8.51 -17.42 -1.00
C SER A 39 -7.34 -16.56 -1.46
N THR A 40 -7.62 -15.52 -2.26
CA THR A 40 -6.65 -14.51 -2.68
C THR A 40 -6.09 -13.72 -1.51
N ILE A 41 -6.95 -13.28 -0.58
CA ILE A 41 -6.56 -12.55 0.63
C ILE A 41 -5.81 -13.47 1.60
N PHE A 42 -6.30 -14.68 1.83
CA PHE A 42 -5.62 -15.66 2.69
C PHE A 42 -4.23 -16.01 2.16
N ARG A 43 -4.11 -16.22 0.84
CA ARG A 43 -2.82 -16.46 0.18
C ARG A 43 -1.87 -15.28 0.35
N PHE A 44 -2.34 -14.05 0.12
CA PHE A 44 -1.53 -12.85 0.36
C PHE A 44 -1.03 -12.79 1.81
N TYR A 45 -1.95 -12.87 2.78
CA TYR A 45 -1.62 -12.75 4.20
C TYR A 45 -0.66 -13.85 4.68
N SER A 46 -0.90 -15.10 4.28
CA SER A 46 -0.02 -16.23 4.62
C SER A 46 1.37 -16.09 3.99
N THR A 47 1.47 -15.59 2.76
CA THR A 47 2.75 -15.32 2.10
C THR A 47 3.57 -14.27 2.87
N CYS A 48 2.91 -13.23 3.39
CA CYS A 48 3.54 -12.23 4.24
C CYS A 48 4.08 -12.77 5.58
N GLN A 49 3.69 -13.99 6.00
CA GLN A 49 4.23 -14.64 7.20
C GLN A 49 5.55 -15.37 6.94
N SER A 50 6.01 -15.47 5.69
CA SER A 50 7.32 -16.03 5.37
C SER A 50 8.45 -15.26 6.07
N PRO A 51 9.54 -15.91 6.51
CA PRO A 51 10.59 -15.24 7.29
C PRO A 51 11.17 -13.99 6.63
N THR A 52 11.25 -13.95 5.30
CA THR A 52 11.81 -12.85 4.52
C THR A 52 10.86 -11.65 4.40
N LEU A 53 9.54 -11.86 4.37
CA LEU A 53 8.56 -10.78 4.26
C LEU A 53 8.04 -10.33 5.62
N LYS A 54 8.00 -11.25 6.59
CA LYS A 54 7.45 -11.01 7.92
C LYS A 54 8.15 -9.86 8.64
N VAL A 55 9.47 -9.74 8.46
CA VAL A 55 10.29 -8.68 9.08
C VAL A 55 9.83 -7.27 8.70
N ASP A 56 9.30 -7.10 7.48
CA ASP A 56 8.78 -5.81 7.00
C ASP A 56 7.26 -5.71 7.17
N TRP A 57 6.54 -6.83 6.97
CA TRP A 57 5.09 -6.90 7.10
C TRP A 57 4.61 -6.67 8.53
N GLN A 58 5.29 -7.25 9.52
CA GLN A 58 4.83 -7.22 10.91
C GLN A 58 4.86 -5.80 11.49
N PRO A 59 5.94 -4.99 11.36
CA PRO A 59 5.92 -3.60 11.81
C PRO A 59 4.83 -2.77 11.14
N PHE A 60 4.63 -2.95 9.83
CA PHE A 60 3.53 -2.30 9.11
C PHE A 60 2.18 -2.67 9.71
N LEU A 61 1.89 -3.96 9.89
CA LEU A 61 0.62 -4.42 10.44
C LEU A 61 0.40 -3.89 11.87
N LEU A 62 1.41 -3.97 12.72
CA LEU A 62 1.32 -3.58 14.13
C LEU A 62 1.17 -2.06 14.31
N ALA A 63 1.75 -1.24 13.43
CA ALA A 63 1.62 0.22 13.50
C ALA A 63 0.20 0.75 13.21
N HIS A 64 -0.66 -0.09 12.63
CA HIS A 64 -2.01 0.27 12.19
C HIS A 64 -3.12 -0.11 13.18
N TYR A 65 -2.78 -0.55 14.40
CA TYR A 65 -3.75 -0.65 15.49
C TYR A 65 -4.12 0.74 16.02
N LYS A 66 -5.41 0.98 16.26
CA LYS A 66 -5.95 2.26 16.75
C LYS A 66 -7.07 2.04 17.75
N ASN A 67 -7.11 2.88 18.78
CA ASN A 67 -8.17 2.89 19.78
C ASN A 67 -8.48 4.34 20.17
N SER A 68 -9.76 4.69 20.19
CA SER A 68 -10.23 6.05 20.49
C SER A 68 -9.91 6.50 21.93
N LYS A 69 -9.65 5.56 22.86
CA LYS A 69 -9.22 5.85 24.23
C LYS A 69 -7.74 6.18 24.35
N PHE A 70 -6.93 5.75 23.38
CA PHE A 70 -5.47 5.93 23.36
C PHE A 70 -5.04 6.88 22.23
N LYS A 71 -5.75 8.01 22.10
CA LYS A 71 -5.38 9.06 21.14
C LYS A 71 -3.98 9.59 21.45
N GLY A 72 -3.14 9.69 20.43
CA GLY A 72 -1.75 10.13 20.56
C GLY A 72 -0.74 9.02 20.84
N ALA A 73 -1.17 7.76 21.04
CA ALA A 73 -0.25 6.63 21.13
C ALA A 73 0.53 6.46 19.81
N LYS A 74 1.85 6.34 19.91
CA LYS A 74 2.77 6.18 18.78
C LYS A 74 3.37 4.79 18.79
N TYR A 75 3.37 4.13 17.65
CA TYR A 75 3.99 2.81 17.50
C TYR A 75 5.52 2.94 17.43
N ILE A 76 6.22 2.07 18.16
CA ILE A 76 7.67 2.01 18.23
C ILE A 76 8.14 0.68 17.63
N ALA A 77 8.73 0.72 16.44
CA ALA A 77 9.08 -0.48 15.69
C ALA A 77 10.20 -1.31 16.33
N THR A 78 11.03 -0.72 17.19
CA THR A 78 12.17 -1.42 17.83
C THR A 78 11.74 -2.42 18.90
N ASN A 79 10.67 -2.11 19.65
CA ASN A 79 10.14 -2.96 20.71
C ASN A 79 8.75 -3.53 20.38
N LEU A 80 8.19 -3.22 19.21
CA LEU A 80 6.89 -3.67 18.71
C LEU A 80 5.70 -3.24 19.59
N ASN A 81 5.85 -2.15 20.33
CA ASN A 81 4.85 -1.64 21.28
C ASN A 81 4.36 -0.24 20.88
N TYR A 82 3.31 0.21 21.56
CA TYR A 82 2.91 1.61 21.53
C TYR A 82 3.44 2.35 22.74
N GLU A 83 3.76 3.63 22.57
CA GLU A 83 4.08 4.55 23.64
C GLU A 83 3.09 5.71 23.65
N ILE A 84 2.64 6.10 24.85
CA ILE A 84 1.80 7.27 25.06
C ILE A 84 2.35 8.08 26.22
N THR A 85 2.58 9.38 25.99
CA THR A 85 2.99 10.30 27.06
C THR A 85 1.76 10.88 27.72
N LYS A 86 1.64 10.69 29.03
CA LYS A 86 0.60 11.29 29.87
C LYS A 86 1.29 11.99 31.04
N LYS A 87 1.10 13.31 31.17
CA LYS A 87 1.62 14.10 32.30
C LYS A 87 3.12 13.84 32.59
N ASP A 88 3.94 13.94 31.54
CA ASP A 88 5.40 13.73 31.58
C ASP A 88 5.89 12.31 31.88
N GLU A 89 4.97 11.33 32.00
CA GLU A 89 5.31 9.90 32.07
C GLU A 89 5.01 9.21 30.73
N THR A 90 5.95 8.39 30.24
CA THR A 90 5.74 7.56 29.04
C THR A 90 5.30 6.16 29.46
N GLU A 91 4.07 5.82 29.10
CA GLU A 91 3.48 4.50 29.31
C GLU A 91 3.70 3.65 28.05
N GLN A 92 4.20 2.43 28.23
CA GLN A 92 4.27 1.43 27.16
C GLN A 92 3.01 0.57 27.17
N ILE A 93 2.46 0.34 25.98
CA ILE A 93 1.29 -0.49 25.74
C ILE A 93 1.76 -1.69 24.93
N VAL A 94 1.80 -2.87 25.56
CA VAL A 94 2.33 -4.09 24.95
C VAL A 94 1.26 -4.76 24.07
N PHE A 95 1.69 -5.69 23.21
CA PHE A 95 0.79 -6.36 22.26
C PHE A 95 -0.47 -6.95 22.91
N ASP A 96 -0.36 -7.54 24.10
CA ASP A 96 -1.52 -8.11 24.78
C ASP A 96 -2.61 -7.08 25.12
N ASP A 97 -2.24 -5.81 25.30
CA ASP A 97 -3.15 -4.72 25.61
C ASP A 97 -3.79 -4.10 24.37
N PHE A 98 -3.10 -4.14 23.23
CA PHE A 98 -3.57 -3.54 21.98
C PHE A 98 -4.03 -4.52 20.91
N LYS A 99 -3.84 -5.84 21.08
CA LYS A 99 -4.25 -6.86 20.09
C LYS A 99 -5.74 -6.86 19.73
N LEU A 100 -6.59 -6.30 20.59
CA LEU A 100 -8.03 -6.15 20.37
C LEU A 100 -8.42 -4.77 19.83
N TRP A 101 -7.45 -3.87 19.60
CA TRP A 101 -7.72 -2.57 18.99
C TRP A 101 -8.12 -2.77 17.53
N ARG A 102 -8.79 -1.75 16.98
CA ARG A 102 -9.16 -1.73 15.57
C ARG A 102 -7.89 -1.72 14.71
N ASN A 103 -7.80 -2.59 13.72
CA ASN A 103 -6.70 -2.59 12.74
C ASN A 103 -7.24 -2.40 11.32
N ILE A 104 -6.96 -1.22 10.74
CA ILE A 104 -7.48 -0.85 9.41
C ILE A 104 -6.91 -1.71 8.28
N VAL A 105 -5.70 -2.26 8.42
CA VAL A 105 -5.12 -3.18 7.42
C VAL A 105 -5.95 -4.47 7.37
N LEU A 106 -6.24 -5.05 8.53
CA LEU A 106 -7.04 -6.29 8.61
C LEU A 106 -8.48 -6.05 8.15
N GLU A 107 -9.09 -4.93 8.56
CA GLU A 107 -10.43 -4.56 8.10
C GLU A 107 -10.49 -4.36 6.59
N ASN A 108 -9.50 -3.68 5.98
CA ASN A 108 -9.49 -3.48 4.54
C ASN A 108 -9.36 -4.80 3.79
N LEU A 109 -8.48 -5.70 4.26
CA LEU A 109 -8.34 -7.05 3.69
C LEU A 109 -9.65 -7.86 3.78
N LEU A 110 -10.35 -7.79 4.91
CA LEU A 110 -11.62 -8.50 5.11
C LEU A 110 -12.77 -7.93 4.26
N ASN A 111 -12.78 -6.60 4.07
CA ASN A 111 -13.84 -5.90 3.34
C ASN A 111 -13.51 -5.63 1.87
N ALA A 112 -12.47 -6.27 1.33
CA ALA A 112 -11.98 -6.06 -0.04
C ALA A 112 -11.70 -4.59 -0.39
N LYS A 113 -11.31 -3.78 0.59
CA LYS A 113 -10.82 -2.41 0.38
C LYS A 113 -9.32 -2.43 0.07
N THR A 114 -8.86 -1.45 -0.70
CA THR A 114 -7.45 -1.33 -1.09
C THR A 114 -6.53 -1.06 0.11
N LEU A 115 -5.31 -1.60 0.08
CA LEU A 115 -4.23 -1.29 1.03
C LEU A 115 -3.23 -0.27 0.49
N LEU A 116 -3.36 0.13 -0.79
CA LEU A 116 -2.34 0.91 -1.48
C LEU A 116 -2.03 2.23 -0.79
N ARG A 117 -3.06 2.94 -0.34
CA ARG A 117 -2.87 4.19 0.40
C ARG A 117 -2.10 4.00 1.71
N LEU A 118 -2.35 2.90 2.42
CA LEU A 118 -1.61 2.54 3.64
C LEU A 118 -0.15 2.23 3.31
N PHE A 119 0.11 1.55 2.20
CA PHE A 119 1.46 1.28 1.72
C PHE A 119 2.21 2.55 1.36
N VAL A 120 1.59 3.50 0.63
CA VAL A 120 2.21 4.79 0.29
C VAL A 120 2.66 5.53 1.54
N LYS A 121 1.78 5.65 2.54
CA LYS A 121 2.08 6.37 3.79
C LYS A 121 3.19 5.70 4.60
N TRP A 122 3.15 4.37 4.69
CA TRP A 122 4.18 3.62 5.37
C TRP A 122 5.52 3.76 4.63
N GLY A 123 5.53 3.53 3.32
CA GLY A 123 6.70 3.60 2.45
C GLY A 123 7.35 4.99 2.40
N ALA A 124 6.58 6.06 2.61
CA ALA A 124 7.12 7.42 2.66
C ALA A 124 8.10 7.63 3.85
N THR A 125 7.91 6.89 4.94
CA THR A 125 8.66 7.08 6.20
C THR A 125 9.50 5.86 6.59
N HIS A 126 9.20 4.70 6.04
CA HIS A 126 9.85 3.43 6.38
C HIS A 126 10.32 2.73 5.11
N LYS A 127 11.49 2.11 5.17
CA LYS A 127 11.88 1.11 4.18
C LYS A 127 10.89 -0.04 4.25
N PHE A 128 10.34 -0.45 3.11
CA PHE A 128 9.33 -1.49 3.04
C PHE A 128 9.62 -2.44 1.88
N ASN A 129 9.38 -3.73 2.07
CA ASN A 129 9.72 -4.73 1.07
C ASN A 129 8.71 -4.74 -0.07
N PHE A 130 9.18 -4.37 -1.25
CA PHE A 130 8.38 -4.22 -2.46
C PHE A 130 7.75 -5.52 -2.94
N ALA A 131 8.34 -6.67 -2.60
CA ALA A 131 7.74 -7.96 -2.88
C ALA A 131 6.35 -8.09 -2.22
N ILE A 132 6.13 -7.51 -1.03
CA ILE A 132 4.81 -7.51 -0.37
C ILE A 132 3.76 -6.88 -1.29
N ILE A 133 4.08 -5.74 -1.89
CA ILE A 133 3.14 -4.99 -2.73
C ILE A 133 2.96 -5.64 -4.07
N GLU A 134 4.01 -6.18 -4.68
CA GLU A 134 3.86 -6.97 -5.92
C GLU A 134 2.95 -8.18 -5.70
N ILE A 135 3.13 -8.90 -4.58
CA ILE A 135 2.29 -10.05 -4.23
C ILE A 135 0.85 -9.58 -3.97
N TYR A 136 0.65 -8.46 -3.28
CA TYR A 136 -0.67 -7.86 -3.08
C TYR A 136 -1.33 -7.51 -4.43
N GLN A 137 -0.62 -6.81 -5.31
CA GLN A 137 -1.12 -6.38 -6.61
C GLN A 137 -1.48 -7.56 -7.50
N LYS A 138 -0.67 -8.61 -7.53
CA LYS A 138 -0.93 -9.80 -8.33
C LYS A 138 -2.04 -10.67 -7.76
N ASN A 139 -2.01 -10.93 -6.45
CA ASN A 139 -2.92 -11.91 -5.84
C ASN A 139 -4.27 -11.31 -5.45
N VAL A 140 -4.30 -10.03 -5.05
CA VAL A 140 -5.52 -9.37 -4.56
C VAL A 140 -6.16 -8.49 -5.63
N GLN A 141 -5.34 -7.70 -6.34
CA GLN A 141 -5.83 -6.75 -7.34
C GLN A 141 -5.78 -7.31 -8.78
N ASN A 142 -5.31 -8.53 -8.99
CA ASN A 142 -5.14 -9.17 -10.30
C ASN A 142 -4.36 -8.33 -11.33
N MET A 143 -3.46 -7.47 -10.87
CA MET A 143 -2.72 -6.55 -11.73
C MET A 143 -1.71 -7.30 -12.59
N LYS A 144 -1.67 -6.95 -13.88
CA LYS A 144 -0.72 -7.50 -14.86
C LYS A 144 0.72 -7.05 -14.56
N GLN A 145 1.67 -7.91 -14.89
CA GLN A 145 3.10 -7.64 -14.66
C GLN A 145 3.58 -6.45 -15.50
N GLU A 146 3.04 -6.29 -16.70
CA GLU A 146 3.33 -5.23 -17.64
C GLU A 146 2.96 -3.86 -17.06
N THR A 147 1.80 -3.76 -16.39
CA THR A 147 1.39 -2.56 -15.65
C THR A 147 2.38 -2.21 -14.55
N LEU A 148 2.78 -3.18 -13.74
CA LEU A 148 3.76 -2.96 -12.67
C LEU A 148 5.11 -2.52 -13.22
N ASN A 149 5.56 -3.12 -14.32
CA ASN A 149 6.82 -2.76 -14.97
C ASN A 149 6.79 -1.32 -15.50
N LYS A 150 5.68 -0.93 -16.16
CA LYS A 150 5.52 0.44 -16.64
C LYS A 150 5.49 1.44 -15.48
N ILE A 151 4.81 1.14 -14.38
CA ILE A 151 4.79 2.03 -13.20
C ILE A 151 6.20 2.22 -12.62
N LYS A 152 7.01 1.17 -12.55
CA LYS A 152 8.41 1.27 -12.11
C LYS A 152 9.27 2.13 -13.03
N GLU A 153 9.12 1.96 -14.34
CA GLU A 153 9.80 2.80 -15.34
C GLU A 153 9.43 4.28 -15.15
N LEU A 154 8.15 4.57 -14.94
CA LEU A 154 7.66 5.92 -14.68
C LEU A 154 8.21 6.50 -13.38
N ALA A 155 8.28 5.71 -12.30
CA ALA A 155 8.88 6.15 -11.04
C ALA A 155 10.37 6.49 -11.20
N LEU A 156 11.11 5.67 -11.94
CA LEU A 156 12.52 5.93 -12.24
C LEU A 156 12.68 7.24 -13.03
N PHE A 157 11.86 7.46 -14.06
CA PHE A 157 11.87 8.69 -14.84
C PHE A 157 11.53 9.93 -13.99
N LEU A 158 10.48 9.85 -13.17
CA LEU A 158 10.03 10.96 -12.32
C LEU A 158 11.01 11.29 -11.21
N THR A 159 11.88 10.36 -10.83
CA THR A 159 12.94 10.56 -9.83
C THR A 159 14.32 10.81 -10.44
N ASN A 160 14.43 10.91 -11.77
CA ASN A 160 15.67 11.26 -12.47
C ASN A 160 15.69 12.77 -12.80
N THR A 161 15.55 13.59 -11.77
CA THR A 161 15.48 15.06 -11.84
C THR A 161 15.85 15.63 -10.48
N ASP A 162 15.91 16.96 -10.34
CA ASP A 162 16.15 17.64 -9.07
C ASP A 162 15.03 17.37 -8.02
N GLU A 163 15.38 17.48 -6.74
CA GLU A 163 14.48 17.20 -5.62
C GLU A 163 13.21 18.08 -5.62
N ASP A 164 13.31 19.33 -6.08
CA ASP A 164 12.15 20.23 -6.15
C ASP A 164 11.12 19.76 -7.18
N ALA A 165 11.57 19.29 -8.34
CA ALA A 165 10.71 18.69 -9.36
C ALA A 165 10.08 17.37 -8.88
N ILE A 166 10.83 16.55 -8.14
CA ILE A 166 10.30 15.33 -7.49
C ILE A 166 9.20 15.71 -6.49
N LYS A 167 9.46 16.66 -5.59
CA LYS A 167 8.52 17.14 -4.59
C LYS A 167 7.22 17.65 -5.21
N LYS A 168 7.32 18.42 -6.30
CA LYS A 168 6.15 18.90 -7.06
C LYS A 168 5.34 17.74 -7.66
N SER A 169 6.02 16.73 -8.20
CA SER A 169 5.37 15.56 -8.78
C SER A 169 4.62 14.74 -7.72
N ILE A 170 5.24 14.49 -6.57
CA ILE A 170 4.59 13.81 -5.43
C ILE A 170 3.36 14.58 -4.96
N LYS A 171 3.50 15.90 -4.71
CA LYS A 171 2.38 16.74 -4.27
C LYS A 171 1.22 16.75 -5.27
N ALA A 172 1.54 16.82 -6.57
CA ALA A 172 0.53 16.83 -7.60
C ALA A 172 -0.20 15.48 -7.67
N LEU A 173 0.55 14.38 -7.70
CA LEU A 173 -0.01 13.02 -7.70
C LEU A 173 -0.89 12.77 -6.48
N ASP A 174 -0.43 13.12 -5.28
CA ASP A 174 -1.21 12.95 -4.04
C ASP A 174 -2.53 13.75 -4.05
N GLY A 175 -2.49 14.94 -4.66
CA GLY A 175 -3.63 15.86 -4.71
C GLY A 175 -4.70 15.52 -5.75
N TYR A 176 -4.42 14.64 -6.73
CA TYR A 176 -5.36 14.36 -7.81
C TYR A 176 -6.64 13.70 -7.33
N LYS A 177 -7.78 14.21 -7.82
CA LYS A 177 -9.13 13.78 -7.48
C LYS A 177 -9.85 13.10 -8.65
N SER A 178 -9.24 13.10 -9.84
CA SER A 178 -9.84 12.49 -11.03
C SER A 178 -8.83 11.77 -11.95
N ALA A 179 -9.34 10.79 -12.72
CA ALA A 179 -8.59 10.13 -13.78
C ALA A 179 -8.13 11.11 -14.88
N TYR A 180 -8.87 12.20 -15.10
CA TYR A 180 -8.49 13.23 -16.07
C TYR A 180 -7.20 13.94 -15.65
N GLU A 181 -7.06 14.32 -14.38
CA GLU A 181 -5.86 14.96 -13.87
C GLU A 181 -4.64 14.03 -13.97
N LEU A 182 -4.79 12.76 -13.58
CA LEU A 182 -3.71 11.78 -13.71
C LEU A 182 -3.30 11.58 -15.18
N ARG A 183 -4.26 11.48 -16.11
CA ARG A 183 -3.96 11.42 -17.55
C ARG A 183 -3.22 12.66 -18.03
N ARG A 184 -3.66 13.84 -17.62
CA ARG A 184 -3.01 15.11 -17.97
C ARG A 184 -1.59 15.19 -17.42
N PHE A 185 -1.35 14.68 -16.22
CA PHE A 185 -0.02 14.58 -15.65
C PHE A 185 0.89 13.73 -16.53
N PHE A 186 0.48 12.51 -16.93
CA PHE A 186 1.29 11.69 -17.82
C PHE A 186 1.57 12.38 -19.16
N LEU A 187 0.59 13.06 -19.75
CA LEU A 187 0.80 13.76 -21.02
C LEU A 187 1.76 14.95 -20.87
N LYS A 188 1.62 15.77 -19.83
CA LYS A 188 2.37 17.04 -19.68
C LYS A 188 3.71 16.87 -18.97
N ASN A 189 3.76 16.08 -17.92
CA ASN A 189 4.90 15.96 -17.03
C ASN A 189 5.80 14.77 -17.38
N VAL A 190 5.27 13.78 -18.11
CA VAL A 190 6.02 12.61 -18.55
C VAL A 190 6.30 12.67 -20.04
N VAL A 191 5.27 12.54 -20.90
CA VAL A 191 5.44 12.44 -22.36
C VAL A 191 6.04 13.72 -22.95
N ALA A 192 5.45 14.89 -22.65
CA ALA A 192 5.97 16.14 -23.18
C ALA A 192 7.36 16.50 -22.63
N LYS A 193 7.69 16.09 -21.40
CA LYS A 193 9.04 16.26 -20.84
C LYS A 193 10.04 15.37 -21.58
N ASN A 194 9.76 14.07 -21.71
CA ASN A 194 10.60 13.11 -22.42
C ASN A 194 10.93 13.58 -23.84
N TYR A 195 9.93 14.11 -24.56
CA TYR A 195 10.14 14.69 -25.89
C TYR A 195 11.04 15.94 -25.86
N LYS A 196 10.81 16.87 -24.94
CA LYS A 196 11.62 18.09 -24.78
C LYS A 196 13.07 17.79 -24.42
N ASP A 197 13.31 16.73 -23.66
CA ASP A 197 14.63 16.28 -23.25
C ASP A 197 15.39 15.57 -24.40
N GLY A 198 14.78 15.45 -25.59
CA GLY A 198 15.41 14.91 -26.79
C GLY A 198 15.49 13.38 -26.80
N ALA A 199 14.67 12.69 -26.00
CA ALA A 199 14.62 11.23 -26.00
C ALA A 199 14.21 10.69 -27.37
N LYS A 200 14.91 9.65 -27.83
CA LYS A 200 14.65 9.02 -29.13
C LYS A 200 13.35 8.20 -29.11
N GLU A 201 13.09 7.55 -27.99
CA GLU A 201 11.93 6.69 -27.79
C GLU A 201 10.88 7.37 -26.90
N THR A 202 9.61 7.01 -27.10
CA THR A 202 8.55 7.44 -26.19
C THR A 202 8.62 6.66 -24.89
N ILE A 203 8.41 7.35 -23.76
CA ILE A 203 8.31 6.73 -22.44
C ILE A 203 6.96 6.05 -22.20
N ILE A 204 5.91 6.54 -22.86
CA ILE A 204 4.56 5.97 -22.81
C ILE A 204 4.02 5.92 -24.25
N THR A 205 3.70 4.73 -24.72
CA THR A 205 2.95 4.53 -25.96
C THR A 205 1.44 4.68 -25.71
N MET A 206 0.66 4.83 -26.79
CA MET A 206 -0.80 4.89 -26.69
C MET A 206 -1.37 3.61 -26.05
N GLU A 207 -0.85 2.44 -26.45
CA GLU A 207 -1.27 1.15 -25.91
C GLU A 207 -0.97 1.02 -24.42
N GLU A 208 0.21 1.43 -23.98
CA GLU A 208 0.56 1.40 -22.55
C GLU A 208 -0.29 2.38 -21.73
N LEU A 209 -0.58 3.57 -22.28
CA LEU A 209 -1.44 4.53 -21.61
C LEU A 209 -2.85 3.96 -21.40
N VAL A 210 -3.43 3.35 -22.43
CA VAL A 210 -4.81 2.83 -22.37
C VAL A 210 -4.86 1.51 -21.60
N TYR A 211 -4.04 0.53 -21.96
CA TYR A 211 -4.20 -0.83 -21.45
C TYR A 211 -3.39 -1.12 -20.19
N TYR A 212 -2.38 -0.32 -19.85
CA TYR A 212 -1.57 -0.55 -18.65
C TYR A 212 -1.84 0.47 -17.56
N LEU A 213 -1.95 1.76 -17.90
CA LEU A 213 -2.11 2.85 -16.92
C LEU A 213 -3.57 3.24 -16.66
N PHE A 214 -4.49 2.92 -17.57
CA PHE A 214 -5.94 3.13 -17.38
C PHE A 214 -6.77 1.94 -17.87
N PRO A 215 -6.44 0.70 -17.47
CA PRO A 215 -7.25 -0.45 -17.86
C PRO A 215 -8.62 -0.42 -17.18
N ASP A 216 -9.60 -1.09 -17.78
CA ASP A 216 -11.01 -1.05 -17.33
C ASP A 216 -11.23 -1.74 -15.97
N ASP A 217 -10.36 -2.66 -15.58
CA ASP A 217 -10.47 -3.50 -14.38
C ASP A 217 -9.71 -2.96 -13.16
N ILE A 218 -8.98 -1.84 -13.30
CA ILE A 218 -8.18 -1.25 -12.22
C ILE A 218 -8.52 0.22 -12.08
N THR A 219 -8.68 0.68 -10.84
CA THR A 219 -8.99 2.09 -10.63
C THR A 219 -7.76 2.96 -10.89
N TRP A 220 -7.97 4.15 -11.48
CA TRP A 220 -6.90 5.13 -11.66
C TRP A 220 -6.24 5.55 -10.33
N ARG A 221 -6.95 5.43 -9.20
CA ARG A 221 -6.44 5.69 -7.86
C ARG A 221 -5.41 4.65 -7.45
N ASP A 222 -5.64 3.39 -7.79
CA ASP A 222 -4.67 2.33 -7.53
C ASP A 222 -3.40 2.58 -8.34
N ILE A 223 -3.52 2.95 -9.62
CA ILE A 223 -2.37 3.32 -10.48
C ILE A 223 -1.60 4.49 -9.88
N ARG A 224 -2.31 5.55 -9.45
CA ARG A 224 -1.72 6.72 -8.76
C ARG A 224 -0.95 6.31 -7.50
N ASP A 225 -1.57 5.52 -6.64
CA ASP A 225 -0.99 5.15 -5.34
C ASP A 225 0.19 4.19 -5.51
N ILE A 226 0.15 3.25 -6.45
CA ILE A 226 1.29 2.38 -6.76
C ILE A 226 2.43 3.21 -7.34
N LEU A 227 2.14 4.19 -8.20
CA LEU A 227 3.16 5.09 -8.73
C LEU A 227 3.79 5.94 -7.61
N LEU A 228 2.99 6.51 -6.71
CA LEU A 228 3.49 7.24 -5.55
C LEU A 228 4.39 6.34 -4.69
N PHE A 229 3.95 5.12 -4.43
CA PHE A 229 4.72 4.16 -3.68
C PHE A 229 6.04 3.80 -4.39
N ALA A 230 6.01 3.56 -5.70
CA ALA A 230 7.19 3.29 -6.52
C ALA A 230 8.16 4.49 -6.56
N ILE A 231 7.66 5.73 -6.51
CA ILE A 231 8.50 6.92 -6.37
C ILE A 231 9.24 6.89 -5.03
N TYR A 232 8.55 6.66 -3.91
CA TYR A 232 9.21 6.56 -2.61
C TYR A 232 10.22 5.41 -2.55
N GLN A 233 9.92 4.29 -3.21
CA GLN A 233 10.86 3.19 -3.39
C GLN A 233 12.18 3.66 -4.01
N GLU A 234 12.10 4.38 -5.13
CA GLU A 234 13.28 4.91 -5.81
C GLU A 234 14.04 5.92 -4.94
N LEU A 235 13.33 6.75 -4.17
CA LEU A 235 13.95 7.71 -3.25
C LEU A 235 14.73 7.02 -2.12
N HIS A 236 14.15 5.97 -1.50
CA HIS A 236 14.87 5.15 -0.52
C HIS A 236 16.10 4.47 -1.14
N ALA A 237 15.99 3.96 -2.36
CA ALA A 237 17.11 3.33 -3.06
C ALA A 237 18.25 4.33 -3.35
N LYS A 238 17.92 5.58 -3.64
CA LYS A 238 18.87 6.68 -3.89
C LYS A 238 19.32 7.41 -2.62
N ASN A 239 18.79 7.04 -1.45
CA ASN A 239 19.00 7.73 -0.17
C ASN A 239 18.65 9.24 -0.22
N ILE A 240 17.59 9.58 -0.97
CA ILE A 240 17.07 10.94 -1.10
C ILE A 240 15.86 11.08 -0.17
N HIS A 241 15.82 12.17 0.61
CA HIS A 241 14.69 12.46 1.48
C HIS A 241 13.97 13.72 1.02
N VAL A 242 12.69 13.58 0.65
CA VAL A 242 11.85 14.69 0.20
C VAL A 242 10.74 14.92 1.20
N GLU A 243 10.81 16.02 1.94
CA GLU A 243 9.79 16.37 2.92
C GLU A 243 8.45 16.70 2.24
N THR A 244 7.48 15.80 2.38
CA THR A 244 6.14 15.90 1.81
C THR A 244 5.09 15.39 2.79
N GLU A 245 4.07 16.20 3.05
CA GLU A 245 2.90 15.80 3.82
C GLU A 245 1.87 15.14 2.88
N LEU A 246 1.64 13.85 3.05
CA LEU A 246 0.61 13.10 2.33
C LEU A 246 -0.76 13.33 2.96
N SER A 247 -1.80 13.50 2.14
CA SER A 247 -3.18 13.70 2.60
C SER A 247 -3.69 12.54 3.48
N SER A 248 -4.54 12.85 4.47
CA SER A 248 -5.05 11.86 5.45
C SER A 248 -5.98 10.83 4.79
N ILE A 249 -6.11 9.62 5.36
CA ILE A 249 -7.03 8.58 4.81
C ILE A 249 -8.49 9.02 5.00
N GLU A 250 -8.78 9.68 6.12
CA GLU A 250 -10.11 10.19 6.46
C GLU A 250 -10.57 11.30 5.51
N THR A 251 -9.63 12.13 5.03
CA THR A 251 -9.91 13.18 4.04
C THR A 251 -10.26 12.59 2.68
N GLU A 252 -9.68 11.45 2.29
CA GLU A 252 -10.00 10.80 1.01
C GLU A 252 -11.34 10.04 1.04
N GLU A 253 -11.73 9.43 2.16
CA GLU A 253 -13.05 8.77 2.28
C GLU A 253 -14.23 9.77 2.26
N ALA A 254 -14.03 11.00 2.74
CA ALA A 254 -15.04 12.06 2.67
C ALA A 254 -15.33 12.50 1.23
N ASP A 255 -14.28 12.72 0.43
CA ASP A 255 -14.40 13.13 -0.99
C ASP A 255 -15.10 12.08 -1.89
N ILE A 256 -15.11 10.81 -1.45
CA ILE A 256 -15.78 9.70 -2.15
C ILE A 256 -17.29 9.74 -1.95
N ASN A 257 -17.76 10.24 -0.81
CA ASN A 257 -19.19 10.26 -0.48
C ASN A 257 -19.89 11.52 -1.01
N GLU A 258 -19.15 12.48 -1.57
CA GLU A 258 -19.67 13.72 -2.15
C GLU A 258 -19.74 13.73 -3.69
N ASN A 259 -19.36 12.63 -4.36
CA ASN A 259 -19.46 12.45 -5.82
C ASN A 259 -20.25 11.20 -6.19
#